data_AF-B6JVZ4-F1
#
_entry.id   AF-B6JVZ4-F1
#
_cell.length_a   1.000
_cell.length_b   1.000
_cell.length_c   1.000
_cell.angle_alpha   90.00
_cell.angle_beta   90.00
_cell.angle_gamma   90.00
#
_symmetry.space_group_name_H-M   'P 1'
#
loop_
_entity.id
_entity.type
_entity.pdbx_description
1 polymer ?
#
loop_
_entity_poly.entity_id
_entity_poly.type
_entity_poly.pdbx_seq_one_letter_code
_entity_poly.pdbx_strand_id
1 'polypeptide(L)'
;MVEKFRYGNYHSYYTIRGDGSLMDPRLQRLPKRIFEGATVLDVGCNNATVTTQVAAFFDAKRVVGVDIDPVLIQKAHKHLEFYASRIGPRTDQCETMLERANFYPISAVKKFSRRPLAFIAENKDEFPLNVEFFHGNILQWTPPSRCRRFDTILAFSVVKWIHLNFGDNGLLDFFEQVSQLLRPEGTFVLELQEWKSYEKAAKKNPV
;
A
#
# COMPACT_ATOMS: atom_id res chain seq x y z
N MET A 1 -19.43 15.00 16.37
CA MET A 1 -17.98 15.06 16.65
C MET A 1 -17.26 15.10 15.32
N VAL A 2 -16.40 16.10 15.06
CA VAL A 2 -15.62 16.16 13.82
C VAL A 2 -14.53 15.08 13.93
N GLU A 3 -14.55 14.07 13.05
CA GLU A 3 -13.48 13.08 12.97
C GLU A 3 -12.14 13.78 12.74
N LYS A 4 -11.22 13.67 13.70
CA LYS A 4 -9.87 14.24 13.61
C LYS A 4 -8.95 13.22 12.93
N PHE A 5 -8.63 13.45 11.65
CA PHE A 5 -7.65 12.68 10.90
C PHE A 5 -6.23 13.20 11.15
N ARG A 6 -5.76 13.09 12.39
CA ARG A 6 -4.48 13.65 12.85
C ARG A 6 -3.28 13.17 12.02
N TYR A 7 -3.30 11.92 11.56
CA TYR A 7 -2.23 11.31 10.77
C TYR A 7 -2.55 11.23 9.27
N GLY A 8 -3.60 11.91 8.80
CA GLY A 8 -4.03 11.80 7.40
C GLY A 8 -4.66 10.47 7.03
N ASN A 9 -5.11 9.71 8.04
CA ASN A 9 -5.75 8.40 7.97
C ASN A 9 -7.18 8.46 7.39
N TYR A 10 -7.35 9.17 6.28
CA TYR A 10 -8.63 9.33 5.61
C TYR A 10 -9.14 7.98 5.10
N HIS A 11 -10.32 7.61 5.57
CA HIS A 11 -10.97 6.34 5.26
C HIS A 11 -11.43 6.23 3.81
N SER A 12 -11.54 7.36 3.10
CA SER A 12 -11.96 7.50 1.70
C SER A 12 -10.85 7.99 0.78
N TYR A 13 -9.58 7.95 1.22
CA TYR A 13 -8.45 8.53 0.49
C TYR A 13 -8.42 8.12 -0.99
N TYR A 14 -8.47 6.82 -1.26
CA TYR A 14 -8.44 6.29 -2.63
C TYR A 14 -9.76 6.43 -3.40
N THR A 15 -10.89 6.57 -2.71
CA THR A 15 -12.18 6.86 -3.35
C THR A 15 -12.22 8.30 -3.87
N ILE A 16 -11.59 9.24 -3.16
CA ILE A 16 -11.50 10.64 -3.57
C ILE A 16 -10.36 10.85 -4.58
N ARG A 17 -9.27 10.09 -4.45
CA ARG A 17 -8.05 10.25 -5.25
C ARG A 17 -8.08 9.46 -6.57
N GLY A 18 -8.81 8.35 -6.62
CA GLY A 18 -8.90 7.52 -7.82
C GLY A 18 -9.60 8.26 -8.97
N ASP A 19 -9.07 8.10 -10.17
CA ASP A 19 -9.64 8.63 -11.42
C ASP A 19 -10.56 7.61 -12.12
N GLY A 20 -10.89 6.50 -11.45
CA GLY A 20 -11.64 5.38 -12.02
C GLY A 20 -10.78 4.41 -12.81
N SER A 21 -9.46 4.64 -12.93
CA SER A 21 -8.55 3.67 -13.53
C SER A 21 -8.42 2.41 -12.69
N LEU A 22 -8.13 1.30 -13.37
CA LEU A 22 -7.89 0.00 -12.73
C LEU A 22 -6.55 -0.05 -11.98
N MET A 23 -5.60 0.81 -12.36
CA MET A 23 -4.28 0.90 -11.77
C MET A 23 -3.96 2.36 -11.42
N ASP A 24 -3.52 2.60 -10.20
CA ASP A 24 -3.20 3.92 -9.67
C ASP A 24 -2.24 4.66 -10.62
N PRO A 25 -2.56 5.90 -11.04
CA PRO A 25 -1.75 6.66 -11.98
C PRO A 25 -0.30 6.87 -11.55
N ARG A 26 0.00 6.82 -10.24
CA ARG A 26 1.37 6.90 -9.75
C ARG A 26 2.18 5.67 -10.16
N LEU A 27 1.59 4.48 -10.07
CA LEU A 27 2.26 3.23 -10.46
C LEU A 27 2.51 3.16 -11.97
N GLN A 28 1.62 3.75 -12.79
CA GLN A 28 1.80 3.84 -14.24
C GLN A 28 3.07 4.59 -14.66
N ARG A 29 3.58 5.48 -13.80
CA ARG A 29 4.77 6.30 -14.07
C ARG A 29 6.06 5.67 -13.56
N LEU A 30 5.97 4.59 -12.79
CA LEU A 30 7.15 3.95 -12.19
C LEU A 30 7.66 2.82 -13.08
N PRO A 31 8.99 2.67 -13.21
CA PRO A 31 9.56 1.62 -14.03
C PRO A 31 9.33 0.25 -13.38
N LYS A 32 8.73 -0.70 -14.11
CA LYS A 32 8.38 -2.04 -13.58
C LYS A 32 9.54 -2.77 -12.90
N ARG A 33 10.76 -2.64 -13.44
CA ARG A 33 11.99 -3.26 -12.93
C ARG A 33 12.32 -3.01 -11.45
N ILE A 34 11.77 -1.96 -10.83
CA ILE A 34 12.00 -1.70 -9.39
C ILE A 34 11.13 -2.61 -8.49
N PHE A 35 10.20 -3.34 -9.09
CA PHE A 35 9.24 -4.20 -8.39
C PHE A 35 9.40 -5.67 -8.75
N GLU A 36 9.83 -6.00 -9.97
CA GLU A 36 9.99 -7.38 -10.44
C GLU A 36 10.92 -8.19 -9.52
N GLY A 37 10.41 -9.25 -8.91
CA GLY A 37 11.14 -10.09 -7.95
C GLY A 37 11.49 -9.39 -6.63
N ALA A 38 11.07 -8.14 -6.44
CA ALA A 38 11.46 -7.30 -5.31
C ALA A 38 10.67 -7.61 -4.04
N THR A 39 11.31 -7.33 -2.91
CA THR A 39 10.65 -7.16 -1.60
C THR A 39 10.38 -5.67 -1.39
N VAL A 40 9.10 -5.30 -1.36
CA VAL A 40 8.62 -3.91 -1.39
C VAL A 40 8.00 -3.52 -0.05
N LEU A 41 8.28 -2.32 0.44
CA LEU A 41 7.60 -1.71 1.59
C LEU A 41 6.74 -0.53 1.11
N ASP A 42 5.50 -0.45 1.54
CA ASP A 42 4.58 0.68 1.33
C ASP A 42 4.28 1.36 2.67
N VAL A 43 4.88 2.53 2.88
CA VAL A 43 4.78 3.31 4.11
C VAL A 43 3.53 4.18 4.09
N GLY A 44 2.67 4.03 5.09
CA GLY A 44 1.38 4.70 5.14
C GLY A 44 0.41 4.11 4.12
N CYS A 45 0.32 2.77 4.07
CA CYS A 45 -0.39 2.05 3.02
C CYS A 45 -1.91 2.32 2.98
N ASN A 46 -2.48 2.95 4.02
CA ASN A 46 -3.90 3.25 4.17
C ASN A 46 -4.73 1.96 3.98
N ASN A 47 -5.70 1.95 3.07
CA ASN A 47 -6.53 0.78 2.74
C ASN A 47 -5.84 -0.21 1.78
N ALA A 48 -4.55 -0.06 1.52
CA ALA A 48 -3.71 -0.90 0.67
C ALA A 48 -4.08 -0.97 -0.82
N THR A 49 -4.73 0.05 -1.37
CA THR A 49 -5.01 0.10 -2.83
C THR A 49 -3.73 0.00 -3.66
N VAL A 50 -2.72 0.83 -3.37
CA VAL A 50 -1.41 0.78 -4.06
C VAL A 50 -0.68 -0.52 -3.75
N THR A 51 -0.60 -0.90 -2.47
CA THR A 51 0.11 -2.11 -2.02
C THR A 51 -0.38 -3.36 -2.75
N THR A 52 -1.71 -3.49 -2.88
CA THR A 52 -2.35 -4.62 -3.55
C THR A 52 -2.05 -4.63 -5.05
N GLN A 53 -2.05 -3.47 -5.70
CA GLN A 53 -1.74 -3.36 -7.14
C GLN A 53 -0.27 -3.63 -7.44
N VAL A 54 0.66 -3.17 -6.61
CA VAL A 54 2.09 -3.51 -6.74
C VAL A 54 2.26 -5.03 -6.70
N ALA A 55 1.64 -5.68 -5.72
CA ALA A 55 1.74 -7.13 -5.55
C ALA A 55 1.10 -7.91 -6.70
N ALA A 56 0.02 -7.39 -7.29
CA ALA A 56 -0.74 -8.07 -8.33
C ALA A 56 -0.21 -7.87 -9.76
N PHE A 57 0.41 -6.71 -10.05
CA PHE A 57 0.69 -6.28 -11.43
C PHE A 57 2.17 -6.14 -11.78
N PHE A 58 3.05 -6.20 -10.79
CA PHE A 58 4.46 -5.89 -10.98
C PHE A 58 5.40 -7.03 -10.58
N ASP A 59 4.88 -8.26 -10.49
CA ASP A 59 5.65 -9.48 -10.19
C ASP A 59 6.55 -9.34 -8.96
N ALA A 60 6.10 -8.59 -7.96
CA ALA A 60 6.81 -8.43 -6.70
C ALA A 60 6.82 -9.75 -5.92
N LYS A 61 8.00 -10.13 -5.42
CA LYS A 61 8.15 -11.33 -4.59
C LYS A 61 7.41 -11.19 -3.26
N ARG A 62 7.44 -10.00 -2.68
CA ARG A 62 6.74 -9.69 -1.42
C ARG A 62 6.42 -8.21 -1.35
N VAL A 63 5.24 -7.88 -0.85
CA VAL A 63 4.84 -6.49 -0.60
C VAL A 63 4.31 -6.35 0.82
N VAL A 64 4.90 -5.43 1.58
CA VAL A 64 4.54 -5.17 2.97
C VAL A 64 3.93 -3.77 3.06
N GLY A 65 2.71 -3.67 3.58
CA GLY A 65 2.09 -2.38 3.90
C GLY A 65 2.15 -2.10 5.40
N VAL A 66 2.58 -0.90 5.77
CA VAL A 66 2.57 -0.43 7.17
C VAL A 66 1.70 0.81 7.28
N ASP A 67 0.80 0.84 8.25
CA ASP A 67 0.00 2.01 8.57
C ASP A 67 -0.15 2.18 10.08
N ILE A 68 -0.25 3.44 10.52
CA ILE A 68 -0.39 3.78 11.93
C ILE A 68 -1.82 3.56 12.45
N ASP A 69 -2.81 3.44 11.55
CA ASP A 69 -4.20 3.25 11.93
C ASP A 69 -4.60 1.75 11.83
N PRO A 70 -4.91 1.08 12.96
CA PRO A 70 -5.29 -0.33 12.96
C PRO A 70 -6.61 -0.60 12.22
N VAL A 71 -7.51 0.39 12.14
CA VAL A 71 -8.76 0.27 11.39
C VAL A 71 -8.48 0.28 9.88
N LEU A 72 -7.53 1.09 9.42
CA LEU A 72 -7.09 1.09 8.02
C LEU A 72 -6.41 -0.23 7.66
N ILE A 73 -5.61 -0.82 8.56
CA ILE A 73 -5.05 -2.16 8.36
C ILE A 73 -6.14 -3.24 8.23
N GLN A 74 -7.19 -3.20 9.06
CA GLN A 74 -8.33 -4.10 8.87
C GLN A 74 -9.01 -3.89 7.52
N LYS A 75 -9.10 -2.65 7.03
CA LYS A 75 -9.61 -2.35 5.70
C LYS A 75 -8.68 -2.82 4.59
N ALA A 76 -7.36 -2.77 4.79
CA ALA A 76 -6.36 -3.28 3.88
C ALA A 76 -6.52 -4.79 3.66
N HIS A 77 -6.67 -5.57 4.74
CA HIS A 77 -6.99 -7.00 4.62
C HIS A 77 -8.29 -7.24 3.83
N LYS A 78 -9.35 -6.50 4.17
CA LYS A 78 -10.63 -6.59 3.46
C LYS A 78 -10.54 -6.18 1.99
N HIS A 79 -9.67 -5.22 1.66
CA HIS A 79 -9.42 -4.77 0.30
C HIS A 79 -8.69 -5.84 -0.50
N LEU A 80 -7.62 -6.42 0.06
CA LEU A 80 -6.88 -7.53 -0.54
C LEU A 80 -7.79 -8.73 -0.84
N GLU A 81 -8.59 -9.17 0.14
CA GLU A 81 -9.58 -10.25 -0.06
C GLU A 81 -10.59 -9.94 -1.16
N PHE A 82 -11.12 -8.72 -1.16
CA PHE A 82 -12.07 -8.28 -2.19
C PHE A 82 -11.41 -8.30 -3.57
N TYR A 83 -10.20 -7.76 -3.68
CA TYR A 83 -9.45 -7.69 -4.93
C TYR A 83 -9.09 -9.08 -5.46
N ALA A 84 -8.54 -9.96 -4.60
CA ALA A 84 -8.20 -11.33 -4.96
C ALA A 84 -9.44 -12.17 -5.35
N SER A 85 -10.60 -11.88 -4.76
CA SER A 85 -11.86 -12.52 -5.14
C SER A 85 -12.31 -12.17 -6.56
N ARG A 86 -11.79 -11.10 -7.15
CA ARG A 86 -12.07 -10.71 -8.53
C ARG A 86 -11.19 -11.41 -9.56
N ILE A 87 -10.07 -12.01 -9.12
CA ILE A 87 -9.11 -12.66 -10.01
C ILE A 87 -9.64 -13.99 -10.52
N GLY A 88 -9.61 -14.18 -11.85
CA GLY A 88 -9.98 -15.42 -12.51
C GLY A 88 -9.04 -16.59 -12.20
N PRO A 89 -9.47 -17.85 -12.41
CA PRO A 89 -8.63 -19.03 -12.22
C PRO A 89 -7.34 -18.96 -13.07
N ARG A 90 -6.29 -19.66 -12.65
CA ARG A 90 -5.00 -19.70 -13.37
C ARG A 90 -5.09 -20.36 -14.75
N THR A 91 -6.10 -21.18 -14.96
CA THR A 91 -6.37 -21.90 -16.22
C THR A 91 -7.03 -21.02 -17.28
N ASP A 92 -7.36 -19.77 -16.95
CA ASP A 92 -8.00 -18.84 -17.87
C ASP A 92 -7.00 -18.27 -18.90
N GLN A 93 -7.47 -17.98 -20.12
CA GLN A 93 -6.64 -17.53 -21.24
C GLN A 93 -6.38 -16.01 -21.27
N CYS A 94 -6.64 -15.29 -20.18
CA CYS A 94 -6.32 -13.85 -20.13
C CYS A 94 -4.82 -13.60 -20.35
N GLU A 95 -4.50 -12.65 -21.22
CA GLU A 95 -3.13 -12.30 -21.58
C GLU A 95 -2.44 -11.49 -20.47
N THR A 96 -3.21 -10.72 -19.69
CA THR A 96 -2.65 -9.83 -18.66
C THR A 96 -3.26 -10.05 -17.27
N MET A 97 -2.47 -9.79 -16.23
CA MET A 97 -2.99 -9.75 -14.85
C MET A 97 -4.06 -8.68 -14.64
N LEU A 98 -4.04 -7.60 -15.44
CA LEU A 98 -5.04 -6.54 -15.39
C LEU A 98 -6.43 -7.02 -15.84
N GLU A 99 -6.48 -7.82 -16.91
CA GLU A 99 -7.70 -8.48 -17.36
C GLU A 99 -8.17 -9.51 -16.34
N ARG A 100 -7.24 -10.34 -15.84
CA ARG A 100 -7.55 -11.34 -14.81
C ARG A 100 -8.12 -10.72 -13.54
N ALA A 101 -7.62 -9.56 -13.11
CA ALA A 101 -8.12 -8.83 -11.94
C ALA A 101 -9.55 -8.27 -12.10
N ASN A 102 -10.12 -8.32 -13.30
CA ASN A 102 -11.51 -7.96 -13.57
C ASN A 102 -12.39 -9.14 -13.98
N PHE A 103 -11.88 -10.38 -13.93
CA PHE A 103 -12.59 -11.57 -14.38
C PHE A 103 -13.95 -11.75 -13.71
N TYR A 104 -14.01 -11.71 -12.38
CA TYR A 104 -15.30 -11.68 -11.67
C TYR A 104 -15.77 -10.24 -11.47
N PRO A 105 -17.01 -9.91 -11.90
CA PRO A 105 -17.55 -8.58 -11.71
C PRO A 105 -17.77 -8.29 -10.22
N ILE A 106 -17.72 -7.01 -9.86
CA ILE A 106 -17.93 -6.55 -8.47
C ILE A 106 -19.26 -7.07 -7.91
N SER A 107 -20.30 -7.15 -8.75
CA SER A 107 -21.61 -7.69 -8.38
C SER A 107 -21.55 -9.15 -7.96
N ALA A 108 -20.71 -9.98 -8.59
CA ALA A 108 -20.55 -11.38 -8.23
C ALA A 108 -19.92 -11.52 -6.83
N VAL A 109 -18.85 -10.78 -6.54
CA VAL A 109 -18.20 -10.80 -5.22
C VAL A 109 -19.13 -10.29 -4.12
N LYS A 110 -19.97 -9.29 -4.41
CA LYS A 110 -20.98 -8.79 -3.47
C LYS A 110 -22.11 -9.80 -3.23
N LYS A 111 -22.53 -10.53 -4.25
CA LYS A 111 -23.65 -11.49 -4.18
C LYS A 111 -23.24 -12.82 -3.54
N PHE A 112 -22.06 -13.33 -3.87
CA PHE A 112 -21.61 -14.69 -3.50
C PHE A 112 -20.53 -14.70 -2.41
N SER A 113 -20.29 -13.56 -1.77
CA SER A 113 -19.22 -13.36 -0.78
C SER A 113 -17.81 -13.46 -1.37
N ARG A 114 -16.82 -13.12 -0.53
CA ARG A 114 -15.40 -13.18 -0.88
C ARG A 114 -14.89 -14.61 -0.77
N ARG A 115 -13.93 -14.94 -1.63
CA ARG A 115 -13.20 -16.22 -1.56
C ARG A 115 -12.07 -16.11 -0.53
N PRO A 116 -11.93 -17.08 0.38
CA PRO A 116 -10.76 -17.13 1.27
C PRO A 116 -9.45 -17.21 0.47
N LEU A 117 -8.43 -16.45 0.88
CA LEU A 117 -7.17 -16.31 0.14
C LEU A 117 -6.45 -17.66 -0.09
N ALA A 118 -6.57 -18.58 0.87
CA ALA A 118 -5.99 -19.92 0.80
C ALA A 118 -6.53 -20.78 -0.36
N PHE A 119 -7.71 -20.45 -0.91
CA PHE A 119 -8.28 -21.12 -2.07
C PHE A 119 -7.93 -20.43 -3.40
N ILE A 120 -7.22 -19.29 -3.36
CA ILE A 120 -6.89 -18.49 -4.55
C ILE A 120 -5.46 -18.77 -5.02
N ALA A 121 -4.53 -18.95 -4.09
CA ALA A 121 -3.16 -19.31 -4.40
C ALA A 121 -2.61 -20.32 -3.37
N GLU A 122 -1.75 -21.21 -3.85
CA GLU A 122 -1.06 -22.21 -3.01
C GLU A 122 0.36 -21.77 -2.67
N ASN A 123 1.01 -21.02 -3.58
CA ASN A 123 2.36 -20.50 -3.38
C ASN A 123 2.33 -19.20 -2.57
N LYS A 124 3.11 -19.16 -1.48
CA LYS A 124 3.22 -17.99 -0.60
C LYS A 124 3.93 -16.80 -1.24
N ASP A 125 4.72 -17.03 -2.28
CA ASP A 125 5.45 -15.98 -2.99
C ASP A 125 4.65 -15.40 -4.18
N GLU A 126 3.38 -15.79 -4.33
CA GLU A 126 2.49 -15.30 -5.38
C GLU A 126 1.31 -14.51 -4.81
N PHE A 127 0.77 -13.59 -5.59
CA PHE A 127 -0.46 -12.89 -5.23
C PHE A 127 -1.63 -13.88 -5.05
N PRO A 128 -2.46 -13.74 -4.00
CA PRO A 128 -2.48 -12.68 -2.97
C PRO A 128 -1.64 -12.95 -1.72
N LEU A 129 -0.94 -14.09 -1.64
CA LEU A 129 -0.24 -14.53 -0.43
C LEU A 129 1.11 -13.84 -0.23
N ASN A 130 1.65 -13.18 -1.25
CA ASN A 130 2.86 -12.36 -1.18
C ASN A 130 2.64 -10.98 -0.49
N VAL A 131 1.45 -10.71 0.07
CA VAL A 131 1.09 -9.43 0.70
C VAL A 131 0.95 -9.58 2.21
N GLU A 132 1.57 -8.67 2.96
CA GLU A 132 1.46 -8.60 4.41
C GLU A 132 1.15 -7.17 4.88
N PHE A 133 0.35 -7.04 5.94
CA PHE A 133 0.01 -5.74 6.52
C PHE A 133 0.37 -5.70 8.01
N PHE A 134 0.94 -4.58 8.45
CA PHE A 134 1.30 -4.34 9.84
C PHE A 134 0.75 -3.01 10.33
N HIS A 135 0.17 -3.04 11.52
CA HIS A 135 -0.14 -1.83 12.27
C HIS A 135 1.11 -1.36 13.02
N GLY A 136 1.51 -0.10 12.79
CA GLY A 136 2.62 0.50 13.51
C GLY A 136 3.01 1.89 13.00
N ASN A 137 3.65 2.67 13.86
CA ASN A 137 4.30 3.91 13.46
C ASN A 137 5.63 3.59 12.76
N ILE A 138 5.81 3.98 11.50
CA ILE A 138 7.01 3.66 10.72
C ILE A 138 8.31 4.11 11.41
N LEU A 139 8.28 5.22 12.17
CA LEU A 139 9.46 5.75 12.88
C LEU A 139 10.02 4.79 13.95
N GLN A 140 9.19 3.86 14.44
CA GLN A 140 9.54 2.90 15.49
C GLN A 140 9.30 1.46 15.04
N TRP A 141 8.79 1.26 13.83
CA TRP A 141 8.37 -0.04 13.35
C TRP A 141 9.59 -0.89 13.00
N THR A 142 9.63 -2.09 13.58
CA THR A 142 10.66 -3.08 13.26
C THR A 142 10.05 -4.16 12.36
N PRO A 143 10.66 -4.47 11.20
CA PRO A 143 10.16 -5.50 10.32
C PRO A 143 10.29 -6.90 10.94
N PRO A 144 9.41 -7.86 10.56
CA PRO A 144 9.53 -9.24 11.00
C PRO A 144 10.81 -9.88 10.47
N SER A 145 11.34 -10.90 11.18
CA SER A 145 12.62 -11.54 10.85
C SER A 145 12.71 -12.09 9.42
N ARG A 146 11.58 -12.47 8.82
CA ARG A 146 11.48 -12.95 7.43
C ARG A 146 11.70 -11.87 6.36
N CYS A 147 11.72 -10.59 6.74
CA CYS A 147 11.70 -9.46 5.81
C CYS A 147 12.40 -8.21 6.40
N ARG A 148 13.66 -8.33 6.81
CA ARG A 148 14.37 -7.23 7.52
C ARG A 148 14.80 -6.06 6.64
N ARG A 149 14.95 -6.26 5.34
CA ARG A 149 15.35 -5.22 4.39
C ARG A 149 14.60 -5.35 3.06
N PHE A 150 14.42 -4.21 2.41
CA PHE A 150 13.59 -4.03 1.23
C PHE A 150 14.40 -3.57 0.03
N ASP A 151 14.04 -4.06 -1.16
CA ASP A 151 14.62 -3.64 -2.43
C ASP A 151 14.02 -2.31 -2.88
N THR A 152 12.72 -2.11 -2.60
CA THR A 152 12.00 -0.86 -2.91
C THR A 152 11.17 -0.40 -1.72
N ILE A 153 11.24 0.88 -1.39
CA ILE A 153 10.41 1.53 -0.37
C ILE A 153 9.58 2.62 -1.05
N LEU A 154 8.26 2.56 -0.87
CA LEU A 154 7.31 3.55 -1.33
C LEU A 154 6.87 4.42 -0.14
N ALA A 155 6.94 5.73 -0.31
CA ALA A 155 6.46 6.71 0.65
C ALA A 155 5.60 7.74 -0.08
N PHE A 156 4.35 7.37 -0.32
CA PHE A 156 3.46 8.22 -1.08
C PHE A 156 2.58 9.09 -0.18
N SER A 157 2.67 10.42 -0.32
CA SER A 157 1.78 11.36 0.38
C SER A 157 1.76 11.18 1.91
N VAL A 158 2.85 10.69 2.50
CA VAL A 158 2.97 10.40 3.94
C VAL A 158 3.85 11.42 4.67
N VAL A 159 4.84 12.00 3.99
CA VAL A 159 5.86 12.90 4.58
C VAL A 159 5.24 14.08 5.32
N LYS A 160 4.20 14.69 4.76
CA LYS A 160 3.48 15.79 5.43
C LYS A 160 2.93 15.39 6.78
N TRP A 161 2.37 14.20 6.89
CA TRP A 161 1.73 13.75 8.12
C TRP A 161 2.77 13.40 9.17
N ILE A 162 3.92 12.87 8.76
CA ILE A 162 5.08 12.71 9.64
C ILE A 162 5.54 14.08 10.14
N HIS A 163 5.80 15.01 9.22
CA HIS A 163 6.27 16.36 9.55
C HIS A 163 5.30 17.08 10.51
N LEU A 164 4.00 17.12 10.21
CA LEU A 164 3.03 17.83 11.05
C LEU A 164 2.86 17.22 12.44
N ASN A 165 3.16 15.93 12.64
CA ASN A 165 3.00 15.27 13.94
C ASN A 165 4.29 15.18 14.76
N PHE A 166 5.44 15.18 14.11
CA PHE A 166 6.74 14.90 14.74
C PHE A 166 7.82 15.96 14.43
N GLY A 167 7.46 17.02 13.69
CA GLY A 167 8.38 18.10 13.32
C GLY A 167 9.49 17.66 12.37
N ASP A 168 10.50 18.51 12.23
CA ASP A 168 11.69 18.21 11.42
C ASP A 168 12.46 16.99 11.93
N ASN A 169 12.52 16.79 13.25
CA ASN A 169 13.16 15.61 13.83
C ASN A 169 12.49 14.32 13.36
N GLY A 170 11.15 14.28 13.32
CA GLY A 170 10.46 13.11 12.78
C GLY A 170 10.70 12.86 11.29
N LEU A 171 11.03 13.89 10.51
CA LEU A 171 11.48 13.71 9.13
C LEU A 171 12.88 13.13 9.05
N LEU A 172 13.80 13.61 9.89
CA LEU A 172 15.16 13.05 9.97
C LEU A 172 15.10 11.58 10.39
N ASP A 173 14.36 11.26 11.45
CA ASP A 173 14.14 9.90 11.93
C ASP A 173 13.50 9.03 10.83
N PHE A 174 12.56 9.56 10.06
CA PHE A 174 11.94 8.84 8.95
C PHE A 174 12.95 8.48 7.86
N PHE A 175 13.76 9.45 7.41
CA PHE A 175 14.75 9.19 6.37
C PHE A 175 15.87 8.27 6.87
N GLU A 176 16.27 8.39 8.14
CA GLU A 176 17.19 7.43 8.77
C GLU A 176 16.59 6.03 8.76
N GLN A 177 15.34 5.87 9.18
CA GLN A 177 14.65 4.58 9.16
C GLN A 177 14.57 3.98 7.75
N VAL A 178 14.21 4.78 6.74
CA VAL A 178 14.22 4.35 5.33
C VAL A 178 15.60 3.85 4.93
N SER A 179 16.66 4.59 5.26
CA SER A 179 18.04 4.20 4.93
C SER A 179 18.47 2.87 5.58
N GLN A 180 18.01 2.59 6.81
CA GLN A 180 18.31 1.34 7.51
C GLN A 180 17.55 0.15 6.94
N LEU A 181 16.30 0.37 6.52
CA LEU A 181 15.42 -0.66 5.95
C LEU A 181 15.74 -0.97 4.49
N LEU A 182 16.29 -0.03 3.74
CA LEU A 182 16.62 -0.22 2.34
C LEU A 182 17.87 -1.12 2.21
N ARG A 183 17.89 -1.98 1.20
CA ARG A 183 19.11 -2.71 0.80
C ARG A 183 20.07 -1.76 0.08
N PRO A 184 21.39 -2.07 0.06
CA PRO A 184 22.30 -1.42 -0.88
C PRO A 184 21.75 -1.50 -2.30
N GLU A 185 21.88 -0.42 -3.07
CA GLU A 185 21.29 -0.27 -4.42
C GLU A 185 19.75 -0.34 -4.48
N GLY A 186 19.06 -0.33 -3.33
CA GLY A 186 17.60 -0.29 -3.29
C GLY A 186 17.04 1.05 -3.77
N THR A 187 15.76 1.04 -4.16
CA THR A 187 15.06 2.22 -4.66
C THR A 187 14.13 2.80 -3.60
N PHE A 188 14.29 4.08 -3.28
CA PHE A 188 13.32 4.82 -2.48
C PHE A 188 12.49 5.74 -3.37
N VAL A 189 11.16 5.56 -3.35
CA VAL A 189 10.22 6.37 -4.13
C VAL A 189 9.43 7.27 -3.20
N LEU A 190 9.64 8.58 -3.35
CA LEU A 190 9.05 9.61 -2.50
C LEU A 190 8.07 10.48 -3.28
N GLU A 191 6.83 10.59 -2.79
CA GLU A 191 5.87 11.59 -3.27
C GLU A 191 5.62 12.64 -2.18
N LEU A 192 6.08 13.86 -2.43
CA LEU A 192 5.87 15.00 -1.57
C LEU A 192 4.51 15.66 -1.81
N GLN A 193 3.94 16.24 -0.75
CA GLN A 193 2.72 17.05 -0.84
C GLN A 193 3.08 18.53 -0.84
N GLU A 194 2.35 19.33 -1.61
CA GLU A 194 2.58 20.78 -1.67
C GLU A 194 2.30 21.49 -0.34
N TRP A 195 2.99 22.60 -0.10
CA TRP A 195 2.85 23.43 1.11
C TRP A 195 1.41 23.92 1.34
N LYS A 196 0.65 24.26 0.29
CA LYS A 196 -0.77 24.62 0.42
C LYS A 196 -1.60 23.51 1.10
N SER A 197 -1.21 22.25 0.92
CA SER A 197 -1.81 21.10 1.59
C SER A 197 -1.42 21.00 3.06
N TYR A 198 -0.20 21.44 3.43
CA TYR A 198 0.26 21.55 4.82
C TYR A 198 -0.57 22.58 5.58
N GLU A 199 -0.70 23.80 5.05
CA GLU A 199 -1.46 24.88 5.69
C GLU A 199 -2.91 24.49 5.98
N LYS A 200 -3.57 23.84 5.01
CA LYS A 200 -4.93 23.32 5.17
C LYS A 200 -5.01 22.23 6.24
N ALA A 201 -4.03 21.34 6.31
CA ALA A 201 -4.00 20.25 7.28
C ALA A 201 -3.72 20.75 8.70
N ALA A 202 -2.77 21.66 8.86
CA ALA A 202 -2.43 22.28 10.14
C ALA A 202 -3.62 23.05 10.74
N LYS A 203 -4.37 23.80 9.91
CA LYS A 203 -5.61 24.49 10.35
C LYS A 203 -6.69 23.53 10.85
N LYS A 204 -6.80 22.34 10.24
CA LYS A 204 -7.80 21.33 10.62
C LYS A 204 -7.38 20.50 11.85
N ASN A 205 -6.08 20.40 12.09
CA ASN A 205 -5.49 19.65 13.20
C ASN A 205 -4.52 20.57 13.98
N PRO A 206 -5.03 21.56 14.72
CA PRO A 206 -4.17 22.37 15.58
C PRO A 206 -3.52 21.45 16.62
N VAL A 207 -2.20 21.61 16.78
CA VAL A 207 -1.34 20.87 17.72
C VAL A 207 -1.65 21.31 19.15
#